data_AF-A0AAV2EU12-F1
#
_entry.id   AF-A0AAV2EU12-F1
#
_cell.length_a   1.000
_cell.length_b   1.000
_cell.length_c   1.000
_cell.angle_alpha   90.00
_cell.angle_beta   90.00
_cell.angle_gamma   90.00
#
_symmetry.space_group_name_H-M   'P 1'
#
loop_
_entity.id
_entity.type
_entity.pdbx_description
1 polymer ?
#
loop_
_entity_poly.entity_id
_entity_poly.type
_entity_poly.pdbx_seq_one_letter_code
_entity_poly.pdbx_strand_id
1 'polypeptide(L)'
;MADQQQLPQVPPRPRTMGSYSRPSVDNVQSHILHQKVSNNNYEIKLGTILMLQSAVQFNGMMSEDAHAHIKSFYELTDGIKVNGVP
;
A
#
# COMPACT_ATOMS: atom_id res chain seq x y z
N MET A 1 -6.65 -33.74 -23.61
CA MET A 1 -6.96 -32.37 -24.10
C MET A 1 -7.96 -31.78 -23.12
N ALA A 2 -7.51 -30.87 -22.26
CA ALA A 2 -8.34 -30.30 -21.20
C ALA A 2 -9.13 -29.11 -21.76
N ASP A 3 -10.44 -29.18 -21.57
CA ASP A 3 -11.44 -28.19 -21.95
C ASP A 3 -11.20 -26.90 -21.14
N GLN A 4 -10.88 -25.80 -21.82
CA GLN A 4 -10.81 -24.48 -21.21
C GLN A 4 -12.24 -23.98 -20.98
N GLN A 5 -12.73 -24.10 -19.74
CA GLN A 5 -14.00 -23.53 -19.32
C GLN A 5 -13.91 -22.00 -19.41
N GLN A 6 -14.38 -21.47 -20.54
CA GLN A 6 -14.55 -20.05 -20.76
C GLN A 6 -15.71 -19.56 -19.88
N LEU A 7 -15.42 -18.68 -18.91
CA LEU A 7 -16.46 -18.02 -18.12
C LEU A 7 -17.46 -17.34 -19.08
N PRO A 8 -18.78 -17.35 -18.79
CA PRO A 8 -19.76 -16.67 -19.61
C PRO A 8 -19.41 -15.18 -19.71
N GLN A 9 -19.12 -14.70 -20.91
CA GLN A 9 -18.86 -13.29 -21.18
C GLN A 9 -20.19 -12.53 -21.11
N VAL A 10 -20.54 -12.06 -19.92
CA VAL A 10 -21.70 -11.18 -19.71
C VAL A 10 -21.44 -9.87 -20.46
N PRO A 11 -22.31 -9.43 -21.39
CA PRO A 11 -22.13 -8.16 -22.08
C PRO A 11 -22.02 -7.01 -21.07
N PRO A 12 -21.13 -6.02 -21.29
CA PRO A 12 -20.94 -4.93 -20.35
C PRO A 12 -22.25 -4.19 -20.15
N ARG A 13 -22.81 -4.25 -18.93
CA ARG A 13 -24.00 -3.47 -18.58
C ARG A 13 -23.67 -1.98 -18.75
N PRO A 14 -24.57 -1.15 -19.33
CA PRO A 14 -24.37 0.28 -19.42
C PRO A 14 -24.08 0.87 -18.02
N ARG A 15 -22.92 1.53 -17.89
CA ARG A 15 -22.44 2.13 -16.65
C ARG A 15 -22.62 3.64 -16.71
N THR A 16 -23.16 4.25 -15.66
CA THR A 16 -23.20 5.72 -15.54
C THR A 16 -21.81 6.25 -15.23
N MET A 17 -21.48 7.49 -15.63
CA MET A 17 -20.15 8.08 -15.38
C MET A 17 -19.69 7.99 -13.91
N GLY A 18 -20.61 8.19 -12.95
CA GLY A 18 -20.29 8.07 -11.53
C GLY A 18 -19.97 6.65 -11.04
N SER A 19 -20.26 5.61 -11.82
CA SER A 19 -19.95 4.22 -11.46
C SER A 19 -18.47 3.86 -11.67
N TYR A 20 -17.73 4.66 -12.44
CA TYR A 20 -16.27 4.49 -12.63
C TYR A 20 -15.46 5.09 -11.47
N SER A 21 -16.05 6.00 -10.70
CA SER A 21 -15.41 6.61 -9.53
C SER A 21 -15.40 5.68 -8.32
N ARG A 22 -16.22 4.62 -8.32
CA ARG A 22 -16.27 3.65 -7.23
C ARG A 22 -15.33 2.49 -7.54
N PRO A 23 -14.34 2.19 -6.66
CA PRO A 23 -13.55 0.99 -6.83
C PRO A 23 -14.47 -0.24 -6.76
N SER A 24 -14.28 -1.19 -7.67
CA SER A 24 -14.97 -2.48 -7.59
C SER A 24 -14.47 -3.19 -6.34
N VAL A 25 -15.40 -3.67 -5.53
CA VAL A 25 -15.11 -4.48 -4.33
C VAL A 25 -15.07 -5.98 -4.66
N ASP A 26 -15.39 -6.34 -5.90
CA ASP A 26 -15.32 -7.71 -6.36
C ASP A 26 -13.86 -8.15 -6.41
N ASN A 27 -13.54 -9.22 -5.68
CA ASN A 27 -12.17 -9.74 -5.54
C ASN A 27 -11.17 -8.81 -4.83
N VAL A 28 -11.64 -7.76 -4.15
CA VAL A 28 -10.78 -6.99 -3.24
C VAL A 28 -10.53 -7.86 -2.01
N GLN A 29 -9.26 -8.17 -1.75
CA GLN A 29 -8.89 -8.84 -0.52
C GLN A 29 -9.33 -7.96 0.65
N SER A 30 -10.18 -8.51 1.53
CA SER A 30 -10.68 -7.81 2.71
C SER A 30 -9.61 -7.49 3.75
N HIS A 31 -8.36 -7.89 3.50
CA HIS A 31 -7.22 -7.73 4.38
C HIS A 31 -6.01 -7.25 3.58
N ILE A 32 -5.27 -6.31 4.16
CA ILE A 32 -3.90 -6.02 3.76
C ILE A 32 -3.13 -7.33 3.96
N LEU A 33 -2.75 -8.00 2.87
CA LEU A 33 -1.91 -9.18 2.96
C LEU A 33 -0.57 -8.75 3.55
N HIS A 34 -0.25 -9.24 4.74
CA HIS A 34 1.12 -9.19 5.22
C HIS A 34 1.98 -9.97 4.21
N GLN A 35 3.03 -9.34 3.69
CA GLN A 35 4.03 -10.04 2.89
C GLN A 35 4.54 -11.23 3.71
N LYS A 36 4.71 -12.39 3.08
CA LYS A 36 5.36 -13.54 3.71
C LYS A 36 6.81 -13.17 3.98
N VAL A 37 7.05 -12.64 5.17
CA VAL A 37 8.36 -12.35 5.71
C VAL A 37 9.04 -13.71 5.95
N SER A 38 10.00 -14.07 5.09
CA SER A 38 10.65 -15.40 5.09
C SER A 38 11.46 -15.70 6.36
N ASN A 39 11.75 -14.69 7.17
CA ASN A 39 12.57 -14.81 8.37
C ASN A 39 12.11 -13.77 9.40
N ASN A 40 11.76 -14.13 10.63
CA ASN A 40 11.18 -13.14 11.57
C ASN A 40 12.21 -12.15 12.18
N ASN A 41 13.34 -11.93 11.51
CA ASN A 41 14.52 -11.23 12.03
C ASN A 41 14.64 -9.78 11.51
N TYR A 42 13.54 -9.20 11.06
CA TYR A 42 13.51 -7.81 10.62
C TYR A 42 13.43 -6.91 11.85
N GLU A 43 14.58 -6.50 12.35
CA GLU A 43 14.64 -5.57 13.47
C GLU A 43 14.67 -4.13 12.94
N ILE A 44 13.59 -3.39 13.20
CA ILE A 44 13.61 -1.94 13.08
C ILE A 44 14.24 -1.40 14.37
N LYS A 45 15.43 -0.80 14.24
CA LYS A 45 16.13 -0.25 15.40
C LYS A 45 15.33 0.90 16.01
N LEU A 46 15.27 0.96 17.34
CA LEU A 46 14.59 2.05 18.05
C LEU A 46 15.10 3.43 17.62
N GLY A 47 16.40 3.58 17.38
CA GLY A 47 16.97 4.83 16.88
C GLY A 47 16.39 5.28 15.53
N THR A 48 16.04 4.34 14.65
CA THR A 48 15.39 4.62 13.37
C THR A 48 13.97 5.16 13.57
N ILE A 49 13.22 4.59 14.51
CA ILE A 49 11.87 5.04 14.86
C ILE A 49 11.92 6.47 15.40
N LEU A 50 12.84 6.75 16.32
CA LEU A 50 13.03 8.07 16.92
C LEU A 50 13.47 9.12 15.89
N MET A 51 14.34 8.73 14.95
CA MET A 51 14.75 9.60 13.84
C MET A 51 13.55 9.96 12.96
N LEU A 52 12.74 8.98 12.54
CA LEU A 52 11.59 9.25 11.67
C LEU A 52 10.52 10.08 12.37
N GLN A 53 10.25 9.81 13.65
CA GLN A 53 9.30 10.59 14.44
C GLN A 53 9.71 12.07 14.58
N SER A 54 11.01 12.36 14.63
CA SER A 54 11.49 13.75 14.71
C SER A 54 11.67 14.42 13.35
N ALA A 55 12.06 13.69 12.31
CA ALA A 55 12.37 14.24 10.99
C ALA A 55 11.14 14.41 10.08
N VAL A 56 10.10 13.57 10.24
CA VAL A 56 8.93 13.54 9.33
C VAL A 56 7.63 13.45 10.12
N GLN A 57 7.44 14.35 11.08
CA GLN A 57 6.20 14.41 11.85
C GLN A 57 5.04 14.93 10.99
N PHE A 58 3.86 14.31 11.14
CA PHE A 58 2.61 14.76 10.56
C PHE A 58 1.53 14.76 11.62
N ASN A 59 0.91 15.91 11.84
CA ASN A 59 -0.06 16.12 12.90
C ASN A 59 -1.50 16.07 12.36
N GLY A 60 -1.68 15.99 11.03
CA GLY A 60 -2.98 16.01 10.38
C GLY A 60 -3.65 17.38 10.42
N MET A 61 -2.87 18.46 10.55
CA MET A 61 -3.40 19.82 10.55
C MET A 61 -3.89 20.20 9.15
N MET A 62 -4.89 21.06 9.06
CA MET A 62 -5.42 21.54 7.76
C MET A 62 -4.38 22.31 6.93
N SER A 63 -3.33 22.82 7.58
CA SER A 63 -2.20 23.50 6.93
C SER A 63 -1.11 22.55 6.42
N GLU A 64 -1.13 21.28 6.81
CA GLU A 64 -0.13 20.30 6.41
C GLU A 64 -0.54 19.60 5.11
N ASP A 65 0.41 19.42 4.21
CA ASP A 65 0.21 18.66 2.98
C ASP A 65 0.56 17.18 3.21
N ALA A 66 -0.47 16.33 3.18
CA ALA A 66 -0.32 14.89 3.33
C ALA A 66 0.50 14.25 2.20
N HIS A 67 0.43 14.79 0.97
CA HIS A 67 1.18 14.26 -0.16
C HIS A 67 2.68 14.58 -0.02
N ALA A 68 3.00 15.82 0.38
CA ALA A 68 4.38 16.21 0.67
C ALA A 68 4.96 15.39 1.83
N HIS A 69 4.17 15.14 2.88
CA HIS A 69 4.59 14.31 4.01
C HIS A 69 4.98 12.89 3.60
N ILE A 70 4.11 12.21 2.83
CA ILE A 70 4.38 10.85 2.33
C ILE A 70 5.65 10.82 1.49
N LYS A 71 5.86 11.84 0.65
CA LYS A 71 7.07 11.94 -0.17
C LYS A 71 8.33 12.06 0.69
N SER A 72 8.33 12.96 1.67
CA SER A 72 9.45 13.14 2.61
C SER A 72 9.73 11.85 3.41
N PHE A 73 8.68 11.13 3.79
CA PHE A 73 8.84 9.83 4.46
C PHE A 73 9.55 8.82 3.56
N TYR A 74 9.15 8.70 2.30
CA TYR A 74 9.82 7.80 1.36
C TYR A 74 11.29 8.20 1.13
N GLU A 75 11.59 9.48 0.92
CA GLU A 75 12.96 9.96 0.73
C GLU A 75 13.86 9.62 1.93
N LEU A 76 13.35 9.75 3.16
CA LEU A 76 14.12 9.42 4.38
C LEU A 76 14.23 7.92 4.66
N THR A 77 13.23 7.13 4.27
CA THR A 77 13.22 5.69 4.52
C THR A 77 13.96 4.87 3.47
N ASP A 78 14.10 5.40 2.25
CA ASP A 78 14.84 4.74 1.16
C ASP A 78 16.31 4.44 1.53
N GLY A 79 16.93 5.31 2.33
CA GLY A 79 18.29 5.12 2.83
C GLY A 79 18.43 4.11 3.98
N ILE A 80 17.34 3.59 4.52
CA ILE A 80 17.34 2.76 5.73
C ILE A 80 17.44 1.28 5.33
N LYS A 81 18.63 0.69 5.49
CA LYS A 81 18.81 -0.75 5.34
C LYS A 81 18.16 -1.50 6.51
N VAL A 82 17.12 -2.27 6.20
CA VAL A 82 16.54 -3.25 7.12
C VAL A 82 17.14 -4.62 6.81
N ASN A 83 17.63 -5.30 7.86
CA ASN A 83 18.22 -6.63 7.69
C ASN A 83 17.20 -7.60 7.10
N GLY A 84 17.59 -8.31 6.03
CA GLY A 84 16.77 -9.36 5.42
C GLY A 84 15.79 -8.91 4.35
N VAL A 85 15.68 -7.61 4.03
CA VAL A 85 14.95 -7.15 2.84
C VAL A 85 15.95 -7.14 1.68
N PRO A 86 15.70 -7.86 0.56
CA PRO A 86 16.58 -7.82 -0.61
C PRO A 86 16.68 -6.43 -1.24
#